data_AF-B1MYT7-F1
#
_entry.id   AF-B1MYT7-F1
#
_cell.length_a   1.000
_cell.length_b   1.000
_cell.length_c   1.000
_cell.angle_alpha   90.00
_cell.angle_beta   90.00
_cell.angle_gamma   90.00
#
_symmetry.space_group_name_H-M   'P 1'
#
loop_
_entity.id
_entity.type
_entity.pdbx_description
1 polymer ?
#
loop_
_entity_poly.entity_id
_entity_poly.type
_entity_poly.pdbx_seq_one_letter_code
_entity_poly.pdbx_strand_id
1 'polypeptide(L)'
;MLQVDFTMADLQSSMLGYSEGMLVNEDVLRKANRAYKIFHDKYLAIKDQIKDFDEARYAFLYHDMSLEYFAKQAKLMVRAGNYNSLDIFGNYLEYIDSYNELSALIRNDYVPVKSDEKGV
;
A
#
# COMPACT_ATOMS: atom_id res chain seq x y z
N MET A 1 -23.98 7.47 -1.28
CA MET A 1 -22.65 6.97 -0.86
C MET A 1 -21.98 6.42 -2.10
N LEU A 2 -20.74 6.80 -2.38
CA LEU A 2 -20.03 6.25 -3.53
C LEU A 2 -19.70 4.79 -3.21
N GLN A 3 -20.19 3.86 -4.04
CA GLN A 3 -19.88 2.45 -3.85
C GLN A 3 -18.56 2.17 -4.59
N VAL A 4 -17.44 2.22 -3.86
CA VAL A 4 -16.15 1.77 -4.37
C VAL A 4 -16.10 0.25 -4.25
N ASP A 5 -15.85 -0.44 -5.36
CA ASP A 5 -15.66 -1.90 -5.39
C ASP A 5 -14.27 -2.30 -4.88
N PHE A 6 -13.97 -1.91 -3.65
CA PHE A 6 -12.74 -2.25 -2.95
C PHE A 6 -13.02 -2.31 -1.46
N THR A 7 -12.69 -3.45 -0.86
CA THR A 7 -13.04 -3.78 0.52
C THR A 7 -11.79 -3.98 1.37
N MET A 8 -11.98 -4.08 2.68
CA MET A 8 -10.91 -4.46 3.59
C MET A 8 -10.32 -5.84 3.25
N ALA A 9 -11.13 -6.76 2.70
CA ALA A 9 -10.65 -8.07 2.29
C ALA A 9 -9.71 -7.98 1.07
N ASP A 10 -9.99 -7.08 0.13
CA ASP A 10 -9.12 -6.81 -1.00
C ASP A 10 -7.77 -6.27 -0.51
N LEU A 11 -7.79 -5.29 0.40
CA LEU A 11 -6.56 -4.74 1.01
C LEU A 11 -5.75 -5.83 1.73
N GLN A 12 -6.40 -6.65 2.55
CA GLN A 12 -5.77 -7.76 3.28
C GLN A 12 -5.16 -8.80 2.33
N SER A 13 -5.79 -9.05 1.18
CA SER A 13 -5.27 -10.00 0.18
C SER A 13 -3.97 -9.52 -0.49
N SER A 14 -3.73 -8.21 -0.46
CA SER A 14 -2.54 -7.55 -1.00
C SER A 14 -1.48 -7.20 0.05
N MET A 15 -1.57 -7.73 1.27
CA MET A 15 -0.55 -7.48 2.28
C MET A 15 0.84 -7.93 1.81
N LEU A 16 1.84 -7.11 2.12
CA LEU A 16 3.24 -7.33 1.73
C LEU A 16 3.82 -8.65 2.25
N GLY A 17 3.35 -9.10 3.42
CA GLY A 17 3.84 -10.32 4.06
C GLY A 17 5.30 -10.23 4.54
N TYR A 18 5.77 -9.01 4.78
CA TYR A 18 7.06 -8.66 5.36
C TYR A 18 6.83 -8.01 6.73
N SER A 19 7.72 -8.30 7.68
CA SER A 19 7.74 -7.66 9.00
C SER A 19 9.09 -6.98 9.20
N GLU A 20 9.10 -5.91 9.99
CA GLU A 20 10.30 -5.15 10.33
C GLU A 20 11.46 -6.08 10.75
N GLY A 21 12.65 -5.83 10.22
CA GLY A 21 13.85 -6.57 10.58
C GLY A 21 14.04 -7.91 9.84
N MET A 22 13.04 -8.39 9.07
CA MET A 22 13.20 -9.62 8.28
C MET A 22 14.27 -9.47 7.18
N LEU A 23 15.03 -10.53 6.95
CA LEU A 23 16.00 -10.59 5.85
C LEU A 23 15.29 -10.50 4.49
N VAL A 24 15.82 -9.69 3.59
CA VAL A 24 15.22 -9.44 2.28
C VAL A 24 15.70 -10.48 1.26
N ASN A 25 15.09 -11.65 1.26
CA ASN A 25 15.46 -12.76 0.37
C ASN A 25 14.50 -12.94 -0.83
N GLU A 26 14.72 -13.98 -1.63
CA GLU A 26 13.87 -14.34 -2.78
C GLU A 26 12.39 -14.59 -2.40
N ASP A 27 12.11 -15.11 -1.20
CA ASP A 27 10.73 -15.29 -0.73
C ASP A 27 10.06 -13.95 -0.45
N VAL A 28 10.77 -13.02 0.20
CA VAL A 28 10.29 -11.63 0.42
C VAL A 28 10.04 -10.94 -0.92
N LEU A 29 10.96 -11.04 -1.87
CA LEU A 29 10.79 -10.47 -3.22
C LEU A 29 9.57 -11.05 -3.94
N ARG A 30 9.38 -12.37 -3.89
CA ARG A 30 8.21 -13.03 -4.48
C ARG A 30 6.90 -12.54 -3.86
N LYS A 31 6.86 -12.43 -2.53
CA LYS A 31 5.69 -11.92 -1.80
C LYS A 31 5.41 -10.46 -2.15
N ALA A 32 6.43 -9.61 -2.20
CA ALA A 32 6.31 -8.20 -2.57
C ALA A 32 5.76 -8.01 -3.99
N ASN A 33 6.30 -8.76 -4.97
CA ASN A 33 5.79 -8.72 -6.34
C ASN A 33 4.32 -9.18 -6.43
N ARG A 34 3.94 -10.21 -5.67
CA ARG A 34 2.56 -10.69 -5.61
C ARG A 34 1.63 -9.65 -5.00
N ALA A 35 2.01 -9.07 -3.86
CA ALA A 35 1.27 -8.02 -3.17
C ALA A 35 1.01 -6.82 -4.08
N TYR A 36 2.08 -6.27 -4.67
CA TYR A 36 1.99 -5.19 -5.65
C TYR A 36 1.06 -5.54 -6.80
N LYS A 37 1.23 -6.72 -7.44
CA LYS A 37 0.39 -7.10 -8.57
C LYS A 37 -1.09 -7.21 -8.21
N ILE A 38 -1.42 -7.86 -7.11
CA ILE A 38 -2.81 -8.03 -6.66
C ILE A 38 -3.46 -6.66 -6.42
N PHE A 39 -2.76 -5.78 -5.69
CA PHE A 39 -3.26 -4.43 -5.42
C PHE A 39 -3.41 -3.62 -6.69
N HIS A 40 -2.36 -3.54 -7.51
CA HIS A 40 -2.29 -2.73 -8.71
C HIS A 40 -3.39 -3.09 -9.72
N ASP A 41 -3.58 -4.39 -9.97
CA ASP A 41 -4.63 -4.87 -10.90
C ASP A 41 -6.03 -4.44 -10.42
N LYS A 42 -6.29 -4.53 -9.10
CA LYS A 42 -7.58 -4.12 -8.52
C LYS A 42 -7.72 -2.59 -8.50
N TYR A 43 -6.68 -1.85 -8.17
CA TYR A 43 -6.65 -0.38 -8.22
C TYR A 43 -6.97 0.12 -9.63
N LEU A 44 -6.33 -0.43 -10.66
CA LEU A 44 -6.62 -0.05 -12.05
C LEU A 44 -8.06 -0.34 -12.47
N ALA A 45 -8.68 -1.40 -11.94
CA ALA A 45 -10.06 -1.76 -12.21
C ALA A 45 -11.08 -0.79 -11.58
N ILE A 46 -10.71 -0.13 -10.47
CA ILE A 46 -11.60 0.79 -9.74
C ILE A 46 -11.24 2.27 -9.91
N LYS A 47 -10.11 2.60 -10.55
CA LYS A 47 -9.55 3.97 -10.60
C LYS A 47 -10.57 5.03 -11.05
N ASP A 48 -11.46 4.67 -11.97
CA ASP A 48 -12.49 5.58 -12.50
C ASP A 48 -13.62 5.82 -11.50
N GLN A 49 -13.84 4.89 -10.56
CA GLN A 49 -14.81 5.03 -9.48
C GLN A 49 -14.34 6.09 -8.47
N ILE A 50 -13.03 6.16 -8.21
CA ILE A 50 -12.43 7.04 -7.19
C ILE A 50 -11.82 8.34 -7.75
N LYS A 51 -11.89 8.56 -9.07
CA LYS A 51 -11.18 9.67 -9.76
C LYS A 51 -11.55 11.07 -9.26
N ASP A 52 -12.80 11.25 -8.83
CA ASP A 52 -13.34 12.54 -8.37
C ASP A 52 -13.25 12.70 -6.84
N PHE A 53 -12.63 11.75 -6.15
CA PHE A 53 -12.48 11.70 -4.70
C PHE A 53 -11.01 11.83 -4.34
N ASP A 54 -10.52 13.06 -4.17
CA ASP A 54 -9.08 13.35 -4.04
C ASP A 54 -8.40 12.56 -2.92
N GLU A 55 -9.02 12.44 -1.75
CA GLU A 55 -8.49 11.66 -0.62
C GLU A 55 -8.36 10.17 -0.97
N ALA A 56 -9.40 9.58 -1.58
CA ALA A 56 -9.34 8.20 -2.03
C ALA A 56 -8.30 8.00 -3.13
N ARG A 57 -8.33 8.85 -4.15
CA ARG A 57 -7.37 8.82 -5.26
C ARG A 57 -5.93 8.90 -4.74
N TYR A 58 -5.67 9.77 -3.77
CA TYR A 58 -4.36 9.89 -3.13
C TYR A 58 -3.99 8.63 -2.35
N ALA A 59 -4.86 8.15 -1.45
CA ALA A 59 -4.57 6.97 -0.63
C ALA A 59 -4.30 5.71 -1.48
N PHE A 60 -5.09 5.48 -2.53
CA PHE A 60 -4.86 4.36 -3.46
C PHE A 60 -3.54 4.50 -4.23
N LEU A 61 -3.23 5.70 -4.74
CA LEU A 61 -1.99 5.95 -5.47
C LEU A 61 -0.77 5.79 -4.55
N TYR A 62 -0.83 6.35 -3.33
CA TYR A 62 0.23 6.27 -2.36
C TYR A 62 0.54 4.81 -2.00
N HIS A 63 -0.50 4.00 -1.74
CA HIS A 63 -0.31 2.59 -1.43
C HIS A 63 0.26 1.78 -2.62
N ASP A 64 -0.22 2.03 -3.84
CA ASP A 64 0.30 1.39 -5.06
C ASP A 64 1.80 1.66 -5.23
N MET A 65 2.21 2.92 -5.06
CA MET A 65 3.61 3.35 -5.17
C MET A 65 4.48 2.75 -4.05
N SER A 66 4.00 2.72 -2.81
CA SER A 66 4.73 2.13 -1.69
C SER A 66 5.01 0.64 -1.89
N LEU A 67 4.02 -0.12 -2.38
CA LEU A 67 4.20 -1.53 -2.76
C LEU A 67 5.19 -1.69 -3.91
N GLU A 68 5.08 -0.87 -4.96
CA GLU A 68 5.98 -0.92 -6.11
C GLU A 68 7.43 -0.63 -5.70
N TYR A 69 7.65 0.41 -4.89
CA TYR A 69 8.97 0.80 -4.42
C TYR A 69 9.59 -0.25 -3.51
N PHE A 70 8.82 -0.85 -2.59
CA PHE A 70 9.31 -1.97 -1.79
C PHE A 70 9.74 -3.14 -2.69
N ALA A 71 8.91 -3.54 -3.67
CA ALA A 71 9.23 -4.64 -4.57
C ALA A 71 10.48 -4.36 -5.43
N LYS A 72 10.63 -3.12 -5.92
CA LYS A 72 11.83 -2.67 -6.66
C LYS A 72 13.07 -2.72 -5.78
N GLN A 73 13.00 -2.22 -4.55
CA GLN A 73 14.13 -2.23 -3.63
C GLN A 73 14.53 -3.67 -3.25
N ALA A 74 13.56 -4.52 -2.90
CA ALA A 74 13.79 -5.93 -2.63
C ALA A 74 14.47 -6.64 -3.81
N LYS A 75 14.10 -6.31 -5.05
CA LYS A 75 14.71 -6.86 -6.26
C LYS A 75 16.18 -6.46 -6.42
N LEU A 76 16.52 -5.20 -6.12
CA LEU A 76 17.90 -4.72 -6.16
C LEU A 76 18.75 -5.39 -5.09
N MET A 77 18.22 -5.49 -3.88
CA MET A 77 18.85 -6.15 -2.74
C MET A 77 19.15 -7.62 -3.01
N VAL A 78 18.17 -8.39 -3.46
CA VAL A 78 18.34 -9.80 -3.82
C VAL A 78 19.39 -9.97 -4.92
N ARG A 79 19.35 -9.14 -5.97
CA ARG A 79 20.35 -9.17 -7.06
C ARG A 79 21.77 -8.87 -6.59
N ALA A 80 21.92 -7.99 -5.59
CA ALA A 80 23.21 -7.64 -5.01
C ALA A 80 23.69 -8.64 -3.95
N GLY A 81 22.87 -9.63 -3.57
CA GLY A 81 23.13 -10.50 -2.42
C GLY A 81 23.12 -9.74 -1.08
N ASN A 82 22.48 -8.56 -1.05
CA ASN A 82 22.33 -7.75 0.15
C ASN A 82 21.00 -8.09 0.83
N TYR A 83 21.05 -8.68 2.01
CA TYR A 83 19.87 -9.12 2.73
C TYR A 83 19.58 -8.29 3.99
N ASN A 84 20.33 -7.20 4.20
CA ASN A 84 20.24 -6.35 5.38
C ASN A 84 18.91 -5.58 5.42
N SER A 85 18.11 -5.81 6.46
CA SER A 85 16.80 -5.20 6.62
C SER A 85 16.83 -3.67 6.75
N LEU A 86 17.94 -3.08 7.19
CA LEU A 86 18.07 -1.62 7.29
C LEU A 86 18.00 -0.93 5.92
N ASP A 87 18.44 -1.59 4.85
CA ASP A 87 18.49 -1.01 3.51
C ASP A 87 17.13 -0.99 2.79
N ILE A 88 16.10 -1.58 3.40
CA ILE A 88 14.70 -1.51 2.94
C ILE A 88 13.78 -0.81 3.93
N PHE A 89 14.30 -0.41 5.10
CA PHE A 89 13.49 0.04 6.23
C PHE A 89 12.61 1.24 5.87
N GLY A 90 13.15 2.22 5.14
CA GLY A 90 12.36 3.37 4.65
C GLY A 90 11.17 2.94 3.79
N ASN A 91 11.36 2.01 2.85
CA ASN A 91 10.27 1.50 2.02
C ASN A 91 9.21 0.73 2.82
N TYR A 92 9.64 0.06 3.89
CA TYR A 92 8.70 -0.62 4.79
C TYR A 92 7.82 0.37 5.56
N LEU A 93 8.39 1.48 6.04
CA LEU A 93 7.62 2.53 6.72
C LEU A 93 6.57 3.14 5.79
N GLU A 94 6.95 3.51 4.57
CA GLU A 94 6.01 4.03 3.55
C GLU A 94 4.88 3.03 3.21
N TYR A 95 5.19 1.73 3.19
CA TYR A 95 4.17 0.69 3.03
C TYR A 95 3.21 0.64 4.22
N ILE A 96 3.71 0.67 5.46
CA ILE A 96 2.86 0.60 6.65
C ILE A 96 1.98 1.85 6.77
N ASP A 97 2.53 3.04 6.53
CA ASP A 97 1.79 4.29 6.59
C ASP A 97 0.67 4.32 5.54
N SER A 98 0.99 4.01 4.28
CA SER A 98 -0.02 3.93 3.21
C SER A 98 -1.08 2.85 3.45
N TYR A 99 -0.70 1.69 4.01
CA TYR A 99 -1.65 0.63 4.36
C TYR A 99 -2.62 1.10 5.46
N ASN A 100 -2.11 1.79 6.47
CA ASN A 100 -2.91 2.30 7.57
C ASN A 100 -3.87 3.41 7.11
N GLU A 101 -3.41 4.32 6.26
CA GLU A 101 -4.22 5.38 5.67
C GLU A 101 -5.36 4.80 4.84
N LEU A 102 -5.06 3.89 3.91
CA LEU A 102 -6.07 3.25 3.08
C LEU A 102 -7.04 2.38 3.90
N SER A 103 -6.54 1.68 4.91
CA SER A 103 -7.37 0.92 5.85
C SER A 103 -8.35 1.81 6.63
N ALA A 104 -7.90 2.98 7.09
CA ALA A 104 -8.75 3.95 7.77
C ALA A 104 -9.84 4.48 6.85
N LEU A 105 -9.48 4.84 5.60
CA LEU A 105 -10.43 5.30 4.60
C LEU A 105 -11.52 4.27 4.31
N ILE A 106 -11.15 3.00 4.12
CA ILE A 106 -12.10 1.91 3.88
C ILE A 106 -13.03 1.70 5.08
N ARG A 107 -12.50 1.76 6.32
CA ARG A 107 -13.32 1.60 7.55
C ARG A 107 -14.32 2.73 7.74
N ASN A 108 -14.04 3.90 7.18
CA ASN A 108 -14.91 5.06 7.21
C ASN A 108 -15.82 5.14 5.97
N ASP A 109 -16.00 4.04 5.22
CA ASP A 109 -16.85 3.97 4.03
C ASP A 109 -16.53 5.05 2.98
N TYR A 110 -15.24 5.40 2.84
CA TYR A 110 -14.76 6.46 1.95
C TYR A 110 -15.38 7.84 2.24
N VAL A 111 -15.89 8.05 3.45
CA VAL A 111 -16.31 9.36 3.93
C VAL A 111 -15.07 10.14 4.34
N PRO A 112 -14.87 11.36 3.82
CA PRO A 112 -13.74 12.19 4.24
C PRO A 112 -13.75 12.37 5.75
N VAL A 113 -12.63 12.10 6.40
CA VAL A 113 -12.48 12.48 7.80
C VAL A 113 -12.43 14.00 7.80
N LYS A 114 -13.56 14.65 8.08
CA LYS A 114 -13.57 16.08 8.36
C LYS A 114 -12.61 16.28 9.52
N SER A 115 -11.45 16.85 9.25
CA SER A 115 -10.71 17.56 10.29
C SER A 115 -11.71 18.56 10.85
N ASP A 116 -12.16 18.34 12.08
CA ASP A 116 -12.89 19.35 12.81
C ASP A 116 -12.02 20.62 12.72
N GLU A 117 -12.48 21.58 11.92
CA GLU A 117 -12.14 22.97 12.13
C GLU A 117 -12.68 23.30 13.52
N LYS A 118 -11.92 22.96 14.56
CA LYS A 118 -12.02 23.65 15.83
C LYS A 118 -11.52 25.05 15.56
N GLY A 119 -12.44 25.86 15.05
CA GLY A 119 -12.35 27.30 15.09
C GLY A 119 -12.24 27.77 16.54
N VAL A 120 -11.47 28.86 16.66
CA VAL A 120 -11.14 29.65 17.84
C VAL A 120 -9.99 29.10 18.70
#